data_AF-A0AAX3W4R7-F1
#
_entry.id   AF-A0AAX3W4R7-F1
#
_cell.length_a   1.000
_cell.length_b   1.000
_cell.length_c   1.000
_cell.angle_alpha   90.00
_cell.angle_beta   90.00
_cell.angle_gamma   90.00
#
_symmetry.space_group_name_H-M   'P 1'
#
loop_
_entity.id
_entity.type
_entity.pdbx_description
1 polymer ?
#
loop_
_entity_poly.entity_id
_entity_poly.type
_entity_poly.pdbx_seq_one_letter_code
_entity_poly.pdbx_strand_id
1 'polypeptide(L)' 'MWKRKTMKFSQEDYTITLEDTEVTLLRKEFLLLKFLYKNNERTFSRDELQMNLKVMLKA' A
#
# COMPACT_ATOMS: atom_id res chain seq x y z
N MET A 1 -7.55 -23.21 -7.34
CA MET A 1 -6.38 -22.31 -7.46
C MET A 1 -6.87 -20.87 -7.39
N TRP A 2 -6.49 -20.10 -6.37
CA TRP A 2 -6.87 -18.68 -6.29
C TRP A 2 -5.82 -17.88 -7.06
N LYS A 3 -6.20 -17.20 -8.15
CA LYS A 3 -5.29 -16.29 -8.86
C LYS A 3 -5.10 -15.04 -8.00
N ARG A 4 -3.85 -14.68 -7.66
CA ARG A 4 -3.55 -13.38 -7.05
C ARG A 4 -3.95 -12.30 -8.05
N LYS A 5 -4.83 -11.39 -7.64
CA LYS A 5 -5.21 -10.21 -8.43
C LYS A 5 -4.09 -9.17 -8.31
N THR A 6 -3.66 -8.62 -9.44
CA THR A 6 -2.63 -7.58 -9.48
C THR A 6 -3.25 -6.22 -9.17
N MET A 7 -2.76 -5.55 -8.14
CA MET A 7 -3.13 -4.17 -7.80
C MET A 7 -2.18 -3.18 -8.47
N LYS A 8 -2.72 -2.15 -9.12
CA LYS A 8 -1.94 -1.04 -9.70
C LYS A 8 -1.95 0.15 -8.73
N PHE A 9 -0.84 0.87 -8.69
CA PHE A 9 -0.64 2.01 -7.80
C PHE A 9 -0.22 3.23 -8.60
N SER A 10 -0.98 4.32 -8.50
CA SER A 10 -0.63 5.63 -9.04
C SER A 10 -0.22 6.57 -7.90
N GLN A 11 1.01 7.07 -7.94
CA GLN A 11 1.57 7.89 -6.86
C GLN A 11 1.28 9.39 -7.05
N GLU A 12 0.92 9.82 -8.25
CA GLU A 12 0.61 11.23 -8.55
C GLU A 12 -0.66 11.70 -7.84
N ASP A 13 -1.67 10.83 -7.79
CA ASP A 13 -3.01 11.09 -7.25
C ASP A 13 -3.38 10.19 -6.05
N TYR A 14 -2.46 9.34 -5.60
CA TYR A 14 -2.66 8.38 -4.50
C TYR A 14 -3.81 7.39 -4.75
N THR A 15 -3.98 6.99 -6.00
CA THR A 15 -5.05 6.08 -6.42
C THR A 15 -4.53 4.65 -6.58
N ILE A 16 -5.36 3.69 -6.15
CA ILE A 16 -5.16 2.27 -6.43
C ILE A 16 -6.23 1.76 -7.40
N THR A 17 -5.85 0.84 -8.27
CA THR A 17 -6.80 0.14 -9.13
C THR A 17 -6.68 -1.36 -8.90
N LEU A 18 -7.80 -2.00 -8.55
CA LEU A 18 -7.91 -3.45 -8.44
C LEU A 18 -9.06 -3.90 -9.33
N GLU A 19 -8.73 -4.67 -10.36
CA GLU A 19 -9.67 -5.02 -11.44
C GLU A 19 -10.23 -3.75 -12.09
N ASP A 20 -11.53 -3.52 -11.95
CA ASP A 20 -12.24 -2.36 -12.51
C ASP A 20 -12.65 -1.35 -11.41
N THR A 21 -12.17 -1.55 -10.18
CA THR A 21 -12.43 -0.64 -9.07
C THR A 21 -11.24 0.26 -8.84
N GLU A 22 -11.50 1.56 -8.88
CA GLU A 22 -10.54 2.60 -8.56
C GLU A 22 -10.87 3.23 -7.21
N VAL A 23 -9.85 3.41 -6.37
CA VAL A 23 -10.01 3.99 -5.03
C VAL A 23 -8.89 5.00 -4.79
N THR A 24 -9.26 6.26 -4.60
CA THR A 24 -8.35 7.30 -4.12
C THR A 24 -8.20 7.18 -2.61
N LEU A 25 -6.95 7.16 -2.14
CA LEU A 25 -6.61 7.01 -0.73
C LEU A 25 -5.93 8.27 -0.20
N LEU A 26 -5.93 8.45 1.12
CA LEU A 26 -5.02 9.43 1.72
C LEU A 26 -3.57 9.00 1.48
N ARG A 27 -2.64 9.96 1.33
CA ARG A 27 -1.20 9.70 1.13
C ARG A 27 -0.67 8.62 2.09
N LYS A 28 -1.00 8.70 3.39
CA LYS A 28 -0.56 7.74 4.41
C LYS A 28 -1.12 6.33 4.20
N GLU A 29 -2.36 6.21 3.74
CA GLU A 29 -3.04 4.94 3.51
C GLU A 29 -2.48 4.28 2.25
N PHE A 30 -2.30 5.08 1.18
CA PHE A 30 -1.65 4.65 -0.05
C PHE A 30 -0.25 4.08 0.21
N LEU A 31 0.58 4.83 0.95
CA LEU A 31 1.95 4.41 1.26
C LEU A 31 1.98 3.14 2.11
N LEU A 32 1.11 3.04 3.11
CA LEU A 32 1.00 1.84 3.95
C LEU A 32 0.58 0.61 3.13
N LEU A 33 -0.44 0.76 2.28
CA LEU A 33 -0.93 -0.34 1.45
C LEU A 33 0.12 -0.78 0.42
N LYS A 34 0.78 0.17 -0.26
CA LYS A 34 1.87 -0.12 -1.21
C LYS A 34 3.02 -0.86 -0.53
N PHE A 35 3.37 -0.47 0.69
CA PHE A 35 4.39 -1.15 1.49
C PHE A 35 3.99 -2.58 1.84
N LEU A 36 2.78 -2.79 2.34
CA LEU A 36 2.28 -4.13 2.69
C LEU A 36 2.18 -5.03 1.45
N TYR A 37 1.69 -4.49 0.33
CA TYR A 37 1.55 -5.23 -0.92
C TYR A 37 2.92 -5.69 -1.46
N LYS A 38 3.95 -4.86 -1.37
CA LYS A 38 5.33 -5.20 -1.76
C LYS A 38 5.96 -6.25 -0.84
N ASN A 39 5.55 -6.30 0.43
CA ASN A 39 6.12 -7.17 1.46
C ASN A 39 5.10 -8.24 1.93
N ASN A 40 4.31 -8.80 1.01
CA ASN A 40 3.14 -9.63 1.34
C ASN A 40 3.46 -11.01 1.96
N GLU A 41 4.73 -11.38 2.09
CA GLU A 41 5.19 -12.61 2.75
C GLU A 41 5.62 -12.40 4.20
N ARG A 42 5.62 -11.14 4.68
CA ARG A 42 6.04 -10.78 6.02
C ARG A 42 4.89 -10.17 6.81
N THR A 43 4.73 -10.64 8.04
CA THR A 43 3.88 -9.97 9.03
C THR A 43 4.70 -8.90 9.76
N PHE A 44 4.09 -7.73 9.98
CA PHE A 44 4.70 -6.62 10.69
C PHE A 44 3.92 -6.33 11.97
N SER A 45 4.62 -6.04 13.05
CA SER A 45 4.02 -5.46 14.25
C SER A 45 3.52 -4.04 13.98
N ARG A 46 2.60 -3.57 14.84
CA ARG A 46 2.08 -2.20 14.75
C ARG A 46 3.20 -1.15 14.87
N ASP A 47 4.17 -1.38 15.74
CA ASP A 47 5.28 -0.44 15.98
C ASP A 47 6.21 -0.36 14.76
N GLU A 48 6.50 -1.50 14.13
CA GLU A 48 7.24 -1.54 12.87
C GLU A 48 6.49 -0.78 11.77
N LEU A 49 5.18 -0.97 11.62
CA LEU A 49 4.37 -0.24 10.64
C LEU A 49 4.40 1.26 10.91
N GLN A 50 4.31 1.68 12.17
CA GLN A 50 4.34 3.08 12.54
C GLN A 50 5.71 3.71 12.26
N MET A 51 6.81 3.00 12.52
CA MET A 51 8.16 3.45 12.21
C MET A 51 8.38 3.58 10.69
N ASN A 52 8.02 2.54 9.92
CA ASN A 52 8.17 2.56 8.46
C ASN A 52 7.31 3.66 7.81
N LEU A 53 6.07 3.86 8.27
CA LEU A 53 5.20 4.90 7.73
C LEU A 53 5.75 6.31 7.99
N LYS A 54 6.34 6.56 9.17
CA LYS A 54 7.01 7.83 9.47
C LYS A 54 8.17 8.11 8.53
N VAL A 55 8.92 7.08 8.12
CA VAL A 55 10.01 7.23 7.14
C VAL A 55 9.44 7.56 5.76
N MET A 56 8.43 6.82 5.30
CA MET A 56 7.82 7.02 3.97
C MET A 56 7.13 8.38 3.82
N LEU A 57 6.58 8.95 4.91
CA LEU A 57 5.94 10.27 4.87
C LEU A 57 6.93 11.44 4.84
N LYS A 58 8.19 11.21 5.24
CA LYS A 58 9.25 12.21 5.26
C LYS A 58 10.10 12.23 3.98
N ALA A 59 10.02 11.16 3.18
CA ALA A 59 10.60 11.07 1.84
C ALA A 59 9.69 11.73 0.80
#